data_AF-A0A0G1A3K9-F1
#
_entry.id   AF-A0A0G1A3K9-F1
#
_cell.length_a   1.000
_cell.length_b   1.000
_cell.length_c   1.000
_cell.angle_alpha   90.00
_cell.angle_beta   90.00
_cell.angle_gamma   90.00
#
_symmetry.space_group_name_H-M   'P 1'
#
loop_
_entity.id
_entity.type
_entity.pdbx_description
1 polymer ?
#
loop_
_entity_poly.entity_id
_entity_poly.type
_entity_poly.pdbx_seq_one_letter_code
_entity_poly.pdbx_strand_id
1 'polypeptide(L)'
;MNHFDALAEFEKEFKRLFKKYRTLDDDLEKFKKILITTPTGIGKNFVTVYSSQTVKIVKARMACRALRDRSLRIIYSYFEQERRIDFIEIYFKGEKENEDLERIKEYLKNQNSTRHPI
;
A
#
# COMPACT_ATOMS: atom_id res chain seq x y z
N MET A 1 -14.81 10.15 -4.45
CA MET A 1 -13.38 10.51 -4.39
C MET A 1 -12.77 9.62 -3.33
N ASN A 2 -11.71 8.88 -3.64
CA ASN A 2 -11.05 8.04 -2.63
C ASN A 2 -10.09 8.91 -1.82
N HIS A 3 -10.04 8.67 -0.51
CA HIS A 3 -9.08 9.30 0.37
C HIS A 3 -7.80 8.47 0.42
N PHE A 4 -6.65 9.11 0.31
CA PHE A 4 -5.35 8.45 0.33
C PHE A 4 -4.52 9.04 1.46
N ASP A 5 -4.20 8.21 2.44
CA ASP A 5 -3.28 8.54 3.53
C ASP A 5 -2.01 7.70 3.42
N ALA A 6 -0.95 8.09 4.13
CA ALA A 6 0.28 7.34 4.22
C ALA A 6 0.80 7.34 5.65
N LEU A 7 1.32 6.19 6.10
CA LEU A 7 2.05 6.12 7.36
C LEU A 7 3.39 6.86 7.24
N ALA A 8 3.88 7.36 8.37
CA ALA A 8 5.16 8.05 8.42
C ALA A 8 6.32 7.16 7.93
N GLU A 9 6.26 5.86 8.23
CA GLU A 9 7.21 4.84 7.77
C GLU A 9 7.18 4.71 6.24
N PHE A 10 5.98 4.65 5.65
CA PHE A 10 5.81 4.62 4.21
C PHE A 10 6.43 5.86 3.56
N GLU A 11 6.20 7.06 4.11
CA GLU A 11 6.79 8.28 3.55
C GLU A 11 8.32 8.27 3.60
N LYS A 12 8.91 7.76 4.69
CA LYS A 12 10.37 7.62 4.83
C LYS A 12 10.92 6.65 3.77
N GLU A 13 10.28 5.51 3.60
CA GLU A 13 10.63 4.51 2.58
C GLU A 13 10.49 5.06 1.17
N PHE A 14 9.39 5.76 0.90
CA PHE A 14 9.11 6.41 -0.37
C PHE A 14 10.18 7.45 -0.71
N LYS A 15 10.52 8.35 0.22
CA LYS A 15 11.59 9.35 0.04
C LYS A 15 12.93 8.69 -0.24
N ARG A 16 13.26 7.58 0.42
CA ARG A 16 14.49 6.81 0.17
C ARG A 16 14.50 6.20 -1.23
N LEU A 17 13.39 5.62 -1.67
CA LEU A 17 13.25 5.00 -2.99
C LEU A 17 13.21 6.04 -4.12
N PHE A 18 12.58 7.19 -3.91
CA PHE A 18 12.49 8.29 -4.88
C PHE A 18 13.87 8.81 -5.28
N LYS A 19 14.81 8.88 -4.33
CA LYS A 19 16.22 9.24 -4.61
C LYS A 19 16.89 8.30 -5.62
N LYS A 20 16.48 7.02 -5.65
CA LYS A 20 17.00 6.01 -6.59
C LYS A 20 16.18 5.95 -7.88
N TYR A 21 14.87 6.17 -7.78
CA TYR A 21 13.90 5.96 -8.86
C TYR A 21 13.09 7.25 -9.07
N ARG A 22 13.61 8.14 -9.92
CA ARG A 22 13.02 9.49 -10.12
C ARG A 22 11.60 9.49 -10.67
N THR A 23 11.16 8.41 -11.33
CA THR A 23 9.78 8.28 -11.85
C THR A 23 8.79 7.80 -10.79
N LEU A 24 9.24 7.49 -9.57
CA LEU A 24 8.43 6.84 -8.55
C LEU A 24 7.17 7.64 -8.18
N ASP A 25 7.26 8.97 -8.20
CA ASP A 25 6.13 9.85 -7.91
C ASP A 25 5.01 9.72 -8.96
N ASP A 26 5.34 9.93 -10.24
CA ASP A 26 4.42 9.68 -11.36
C ASP A 26 3.86 8.26 -11.36
N ASP A 27 4.69 7.27 -11.02
CA ASP A 27 4.33 5.86 -11.02
C ASP A 27 3.33 5.57 -9.87
N LEU A 28 3.51 6.20 -8.70
CA LEU A 28 2.55 6.14 -7.59
C LEU A 28 1.23 6.83 -7.94
N GLU A 29 1.27 8.00 -8.61
CA GLU A 29 0.05 8.69 -9.05
C GLU A 29 -0.75 7.88 -10.06
N LYS A 30 -0.08 7.19 -11.00
CA LYS A 30 -0.75 6.22 -11.88
C LYS A 30 -1.33 5.05 -11.10
N PHE A 31 -0.61 4.56 -10.09
CA PHE A 31 -1.08 3.48 -9.25
C PHE A 31 -2.33 3.87 -8.45
N LYS A 32 -2.38 5.08 -7.87
CA LYS A 32 -3.58 5.62 -7.20
C LYS A 32 -4.80 5.63 -8.12
N LYS A 33 -4.64 5.99 -9.40
CA LYS A 33 -5.73 5.93 -10.40
C LYS A 33 -6.28 4.52 -10.59
N ILE A 34 -5.42 3.50 -10.58
CA ILE A 34 -5.83 2.09 -10.62
C ILE A 34 -6.58 1.73 -9.32
N LEU A 35 -6.10 2.18 -8.17
CA LEU A 35 -6.77 1.91 -6.89
C LEU A 35 -8.15 2.57 -6.78
N ILE A 36 -8.40 3.65 -7.52
CA ILE A 36 -9.73 4.26 -7.61
C ILE A 36 -10.74 3.32 -8.27
N THR A 37 -10.32 2.61 -9.32
CA THR A 37 -11.20 1.71 -10.07
C THR A 37 -11.22 0.30 -9.49
N THR A 38 -10.08 -0.15 -8.98
CA THR A 38 -9.82 -1.55 -8.63
C THR A 38 -8.96 -1.62 -7.35
N PRO A 39 -9.51 -1.23 -6.19
CA PRO A 39 -8.75 -1.10 -4.94
C PRO A 39 -8.24 -2.44 -4.41
N THR A 40 -8.87 -3.56 -4.74
CA THR A 40 -8.37 -4.91 -4.43
C THR A 40 -7.66 -5.58 -5.61
N GLY A 41 -7.58 -4.87 -6.73
CA GLY A 41 -6.96 -5.31 -7.97
C GLY A 41 -7.59 -6.54 -8.63
N ILE A 42 -6.95 -6.97 -9.73
CA ILE A 42 -7.34 -8.14 -10.52
C ILE A 42 -6.07 -8.91 -10.90
N GLY A 43 -6.10 -10.24 -10.76
CA GLY A 43 -5.02 -11.13 -11.16
C GLY A 43 -3.83 -11.15 -10.20
N LYS A 44 -2.71 -11.73 -10.66
CA LYS A 44 -1.54 -12.10 -9.82
C LYS A 44 -0.74 -10.92 -9.26
N ASN A 45 -1.03 -9.70 -9.70
CA ASN A 45 -0.33 -8.49 -9.24
C ASN A 45 -0.84 -8.00 -7.88
N PHE A 46 -2.01 -8.48 -7.44
CA PHE A 46 -2.61 -8.10 -6.16
C PHE A 46 -2.85 -9.35 -5.34
N VAL A 47 -2.46 -9.30 -4.07
CA VAL A 47 -2.63 -10.38 -3.12
C VAL A 47 -3.22 -9.79 -1.85
N THR A 48 -4.42 -10.24 -1.48
CA THR A 48 -5.02 -9.88 -0.19
C THR A 48 -4.28 -10.63 0.92
N VAL A 49 -3.59 -9.87 1.77
CA VAL A 49 -2.82 -10.40 2.92
C VAL A 49 -3.74 -10.59 4.13
N TYR A 50 -4.74 -9.72 4.27
CA TYR A 50 -5.73 -9.79 5.33
C TYR A 50 -7.07 -9.27 4.81
N SER A 51 -8.16 -9.88 5.24
CA SER A 51 -9.52 -9.44 4.92
C SER A 51 -10.41 -9.59 6.14
N SER A 52 -11.17 -8.54 6.41
CA SER A 52 -12.25 -8.53 7.39
C SER A 52 -13.50 -7.91 6.77
N GLN A 53 -14.56 -7.73 7.55
CA GLN A 53 -15.76 -7.03 7.10
C GLN A 53 -15.53 -5.53 6.84
N THR A 54 -14.51 -4.94 7.48
CA THR A 54 -14.31 -3.48 7.49
C THR A 54 -13.07 -3.02 6.74
N VAL A 55 -12.02 -3.84 6.72
CA VAL A 55 -10.74 -3.52 6.12
C VAL A 55 -10.12 -4.71 5.39
N LYS A 56 -9.52 -4.43 4.24
CA LYS A 56 -8.68 -5.37 3.48
C LYS A 56 -7.25 -4.84 3.44
N ILE A 57 -6.26 -5.67 3.74
CA ILE A 57 -4.85 -5.35 3.52
C ILE A 57 -4.42 -6.03 2.23
N VAL A 58 -3.91 -5.24 1.29
CA VAL A 58 -3.57 -5.70 -0.05
C VAL A 58 -2.09 -5.43 -0.31
N LYS A 59 -1.39 -6.46 -0.78
CA LYS A 59 -0.04 -6.39 -1.30
C LYS A 59 -0.11 -6.33 -2.82
N ALA A 60 0.33 -5.22 -3.40
CA ALA A 60 0.33 -5.01 -4.83
C ALA A 60 1.74 -4.93 -5.42
N ARG A 61 1.89 -5.43 -6.64
CA ARG A 61 3.06 -5.22 -7.49
C ARG A 61 2.85 -3.91 -8.26
N MET A 62 3.63 -2.89 -7.93
CA MET A 62 3.66 -1.65 -8.70
C MET A 62 4.82 -1.70 -9.70
N ALA A 63 4.49 -1.57 -10.98
CA ALA A 63 5.48 -1.35 -12.02
C ALA A 63 6.10 0.05 -11.82
N CYS A 64 7.42 0.13 -11.89
CA CYS A 64 8.15 1.39 -11.81
C CYS A 64 8.95 1.52 -13.10
N ARG A 65 8.78 2.60 -13.85
CA ARG A 65 9.41 2.73 -15.18
C ARG A 65 10.93 2.71 -15.10
N ALA A 66 11.50 3.21 -14.01
CA ALA A 66 12.94 3.14 -13.73
C ALA A 66 13.45 1.71 -13.46
N LEU A 67 12.54 0.75 -13.23
CA LEU A 67 12.85 -0.64 -12.92
C LEU A 67 12.32 -1.55 -14.04
N ARG A 68 13.18 -1.93 -14.99
CA ARG A 68 12.83 -2.76 -16.16
C ARG A 68 11.98 -4.00 -15.82
N ASP A 69 12.57 -4.99 -15.15
CA ASP A 69 11.91 -6.26 -14.77
C ASP A 69 11.61 -6.39 -13.27
N ARG A 70 11.97 -5.34 -12.52
CA ARG A 70 11.90 -5.34 -11.06
C ARG A 70 10.73 -4.47 -10.64
N SER A 71 10.03 -4.87 -9.59
CA SER A 71 8.86 -4.15 -9.12
C SER A 71 9.03 -3.68 -7.70
N LEU A 72 8.34 -2.59 -7.40
CA LEU A 72 8.07 -2.21 -6.03
C LEU A 72 6.88 -3.02 -5.52
N ARG A 73 6.93 -3.36 -4.25
CA ARG A 73 5.78 -3.88 -3.51
C ARG A 73 5.23 -2.75 -2.67
N ILE A 74 3.93 -2.57 -2.75
CA ILE A 74 3.19 -1.64 -1.91
C ILE A 74 2.19 -2.45 -1.10
N ILE A 75 2.13 -2.17 0.20
CA ILE A 75 1.15 -2.70 1.12
C ILE A 75 0.28 -1.52 1.53
N TYR A 76 -1.03 -1.70 1.41
CA TYR A 76 -2.01 -0.69 1.78
C TYR A 76 -3.24 -1.35 2.38
N SER A 77 -3.95 -0.58 3.20
CA SER A 77 -5.30 -0.92 3.64
C SER A 77 -6.34 -0.34 2.69
N TYR A 78 -7.49 -0.99 2.60
CA TYR A 78 -8.67 -0.48 1.90
C TYR A 78 -9.89 -0.61 2.80
N PHE A 79 -10.51 0.54 3.09
CA PHE A 79 -11.77 0.65 3.82
C PHE A 79 -12.88 1.00 2.84
N GLU A 80 -13.68 0.00 2.50
CA GLU A 80 -14.68 0.10 1.43
C GLU A 80 -15.77 1.13 1.73
N GLN A 81 -16.26 1.16 2.98
CA GLN A 81 -17.29 2.11 3.42
C GLN A 81 -16.77 3.56 3.44
N GLU A 82 -15.52 3.76 3.84
CA GLU A 82 -14.90 5.08 3.96
C GLU A 82 -14.28 5.56 2.63
N ARG A 83 -14.19 4.67 1.63
CA ARG A 83 -13.42 4.88 0.39
C ARG A 83 -12.01 5.37 0.68
N ARG A 84 -11.40 4.85 1.75
CA ARG A 84 -10.09 5.25 2.26
C ARG A 84 -9.05 4.18 1.95
N ILE A 85 -7.86 4.61 1.58
CA ILE A 85 -6.68 3.79 1.39
C ILE A 85 -5.53 4.38 2.19
N ASP A 86 -4.95 3.59 3.08
CA ASP A 86 -3.76 4.01 3.83
C ASP A 86 -2.56 3.20 3.32
N PHE A 87 -1.54 3.90 2.83
CA PHE A 87 -0.28 3.29 2.43
C PHE A 87 0.56 2.95 3.67
N ILE A 88 0.85 1.65 3.85
CA ILE A 88 1.48 1.10 5.06
C ILE A 88 2.97 0.87 4.85
N GLU A 89 3.34 0.30 3.71
CA GLU A 89 4.74 -0.06 3.43
C GLU A 89 5.03 0.00 1.93
N ILE A 90 6.24 0.43 1.56
CA ILE A 90 6.78 0.30 0.21
C ILE A 90 8.22 -0.20 0.21
N TYR A 91 8.49 -1.21 -0.60
CA TYR A 91 9.84 -1.74 -0.74
C TYR A 91 10.15 -2.24 -2.14
N PHE A 92 11.44 -2.34 -2.43
CA PHE A 92 11.94 -2.96 -3.64
C PHE A 92 12.13 -4.47 -3.42
N LYS A 93 11.52 -5.32 -4.25
CA LYS A 93 11.57 -6.80 -4.06
C LYS A 93 13.00 -7.36 -4.07
N GLY A 94 13.96 -6.67 -4.69
CA GLY A 94 15.38 -7.06 -4.66
C GLY A 94 16.11 -6.70 -3.36
N GLU A 95 15.55 -5.84 -2.52
CA GLU A 95 16.10 -5.47 -1.20
C GLU A 95 15.37 -6.21 -0.06
N LYS A 96 14.10 -6.58 -0.24
CA LYS A 96 13.29 -7.26 0.77
C LYS A 96 12.37 -8.32 0.15
N GLU A 97 12.25 -9.47 0.81
CA GLU A 97 11.44 -10.59 0.32
C GLU A 97 9.95 -10.41 0.61
N ASN A 98 9.61 -10.12 1.87
CA ASN A 98 8.25 -10.14 2.40
C ASN A 98 7.87 -8.83 3.10
N GLU A 99 6.57 -8.60 3.23
CA GLU A 99 5.94 -7.53 4.00
C GLU A 99 6.28 -7.58 5.49
N ASP A 100 6.20 -6.44 6.16
CA ASP A 100 6.32 -6.32 7.61
C ASP A 100 5.01 -6.73 8.31
N LEU A 101 4.90 -8.02 8.63
CA LEU A 101 3.69 -8.58 9.26
C LEU A 101 3.40 -7.97 10.64
N GLU A 102 4.43 -7.60 11.40
CA GLU A 102 4.24 -6.96 12.71
C GLU A 102 3.67 -5.55 12.55
N ARG A 103 4.18 -4.76 11.60
CA ARG A 103 3.61 -3.44 11.26
C ARG A 103 2.14 -3.54 10.85
N ILE A 104 1.78 -4.54 10.03
CA ILE A 104 0.38 -4.78 9.64
C ILE A 104 -0.48 -5.08 10.88
N LYS A 105 0.00 -5.93 11.80
CA LYS A 105 -0.72 -6.24 13.04
C LYS A 105 -0.90 -5.01 13.93
N GLU A 106 0.15 -4.22 14.14
CA GLU A 106 0.10 -2.99 14.93
C GLU A 106 -0.85 -1.97 14.32
N TYR A 107 -0.77 -1.76 13.00
CA TYR A 107 -1.69 -0.89 12.27
C TYR A 107 -3.14 -1.34 12.47
N LEU A 108 -3.45 -2.63 12.27
CA LEU A 108 -4.81 -3.16 12.46
C LEU A 108 -5.31 -3.01 13.91
N LYS A 109 -4.46 -3.20 14.92
CA LYS A 109 -4.81 -2.95 16.34
C LYS A 109 -5.22 -1.49 16.57
N ASN A 110 -4.44 -0.55 16.04
CA ASN A 110 -4.72 0.88 16.19
C ASN A 110 -6.05 1.27 15.54
N GLN A 111 -6.37 0.71 14.36
CA GLN A 111 -7.64 0.96 13.66
C GLN A 111 -8.86 0.40 14.40
N ASN A 112 -8.71 -0.74 15.08
CA ASN A 112 -9.78 -1.32 15.90
C ASN A 112 -10.02 -0.52 17.19
N SER A 113 -8.97 0.02 17.81
CA SER A 113 -9.06 0.81 19.05
C SER A 113 -9.81 2.14 18.84
N THR A 114 -9.67 2.77 17.67
CA THR A 114 -10.37 4.01 17.30
C THR A 114 -11.88 3.85 17.02
N ARG A 115 -12.42 2.63 16.96
CA ARG A 115 -13.82 2.37 16.58
C ARG A 115 -14.77 2.08 17.76
N HIS A 116 -14.33 2.28 19.00
CA HIS A 116 -15.20 2.28 20.18
C HIS A 116 -15.04 3.59 20.97
N PRO A 117 -15.76 4.68 20.63
CA PRO A 117 -16.29 5.54 21.66
C PRO A 117 -17.51 4.84 22.29
N ILE A 118 -17.48 4.74 23.60
CA ILE A 118 -18.52 4.21 24.49
C ILE A 118 -19.86 4.92 24.23
#